data_AF-A0A1Y0VNM2-F1
#
_entry.id   AF-A0A1Y0VNM2-F1
#
_cell.length_a   1.000
_cell.length_b   1.000
_cell.length_c   1.000
_cell.angle_alpha   90.00
_cell.angle_beta   90.00
_cell.angle_gamma   90.00
#
_symmetry.space_group_name_H-M   'P 1'
#
loop_
_entity.id
_entity.type
_entity.pdbx_description
1 polymer ?
#
loop_
_entity_poly.entity_id
_entity_poly.type
_entity_poly.pdbx_seq_one_letter_code
_entity_poly.pdbx_strand_id
1 'polypeptide(L)'
;MAEELPLAKHSFEFDGIRAYEDLGLVVGHINWPTGTTIAHSSQSVPGRYGEIPQGNAYGAKTWQITVSFQTSSEEEHMETLINITRAFTRRAEQGVSFPMRFGTMPDVTYYGTFTALPEATQISVGTNDSQLTLTFTADDPKGYKDPVTVKITDSMFEYTPEGTGEIYPIFRITPKKDMEEIGVAYGSDSTKYVDVGYDQTADEQGNIIDKEPVLVNDPCNGLITWTNITDISQINFGINGVIDGSVMSNDNSISVTRRPNNTSTMYDYGDPLKHTDGKMYGPLIMHQGLPRTVKNFETTFRINHMKHYSRAISGNEVYGVDSNGKCIFKVFMQDASQGRATLGEINIGPEGKSIQVYKGYKDWHNGKNYTDHVTIVKNGHSSSKKTKGGKGKGKTDVNYYQSNLNIENFNNTSFFNQGFIQCRIRKVGLKIWVSLWKCNSNNGKTDNYIIKNKVINLSKDQDFDLATIAWHAKKTNITEDKLNPETGKVNKEYNYGWNSITSYSVKEILDDGNGDEPHPVVHAGETVVIDCERNETTLIHGGAVDSLEKRVSLGSTYPSLWGGQSEVIGFNVDLKEVDVEMTYRPTYL
;
A
#
# COMPACT_ATOMS: atom_id res chain seq x y z
N MET A 1 -47.84 -29.67 -23.35
CA MET A 1 -47.36 -29.82 -21.97
C MET A 1 -48.58 -30.16 -21.14
N ALA A 2 -48.59 -31.31 -20.47
CA ALA A 2 -49.68 -31.64 -19.57
C ALA A 2 -49.65 -30.63 -18.41
N GLU A 3 -50.76 -29.96 -18.17
CA GLU A 3 -50.94 -29.04 -17.06
C GLU A 3 -50.75 -29.84 -15.77
N GLU A 4 -49.76 -29.47 -14.96
CA GLU A 4 -49.45 -30.16 -13.72
C GLU A 4 -50.64 -29.98 -12.77
N LEU A 5 -51.33 -31.07 -12.39
CA LEU A 5 -52.46 -30.98 -11.47
C LEU A 5 -51.98 -30.39 -10.14
N PRO A 6 -52.70 -29.40 -9.57
CA PRO A 6 -52.30 -28.77 -8.31
C PRO A 6 -52.34 -29.77 -7.15
N LEU A 7 -51.36 -29.69 -6.25
CA LEU A 7 -51.24 -30.57 -5.09
C LEU A 7 -52.48 -30.42 -4.18
N ALA A 8 -53.17 -31.53 -3.88
CA ALA A 8 -54.37 -31.50 -3.05
C ALA A 8 -54.08 -30.95 -1.65
N LYS A 9 -55.01 -30.15 -1.08
CA LYS A 9 -54.83 -29.40 0.18
C LYS A 9 -54.29 -30.24 1.35
N HIS A 10 -54.73 -31.49 1.47
CA HIS A 10 -54.26 -32.46 2.46
C HIS A 10 -53.39 -33.52 1.78
N SER A 11 -52.26 -33.09 1.22
CA SER A 11 -51.27 -33.97 0.57
C SER A 11 -49.87 -33.38 0.72
N PHE A 12 -48.86 -34.18 0.43
CA PHE A 12 -47.48 -33.75 0.31
C PHE A 12 -46.85 -34.37 -0.93
N GLU A 13 -45.83 -33.69 -1.43
CA GLU A 13 -44.93 -34.17 -2.47
C GLU A 13 -43.52 -34.21 -1.89
N PHE A 14 -42.80 -35.31 -2.09
CA PHE A 14 -41.40 -35.46 -1.70
C PHE A 14 -40.60 -36.00 -2.88
N ASP A 15 -39.67 -35.20 -3.38
CA ASP A 15 -38.81 -35.51 -4.53
C ASP A 15 -39.61 -35.94 -5.78
N GLY A 16 -40.69 -35.21 -6.07
CA GLY A 16 -41.62 -35.50 -7.16
C GLY A 16 -42.62 -36.63 -6.89
N ILE A 17 -42.51 -37.35 -5.77
CA ILE A 17 -43.46 -38.41 -5.38
C ILE A 17 -44.61 -37.79 -4.60
N ARG A 18 -45.82 -37.92 -5.12
CA ARG A 18 -47.05 -37.41 -4.51
C ARG A 18 -47.73 -38.50 -3.69
N ALA A 19 -48.08 -38.17 -2.44
CA ALA A 19 -48.53 -39.14 -1.45
C ALA A 19 -49.74 -39.97 -1.92
N TYR A 20 -50.75 -39.33 -2.52
CA TYR A 20 -51.97 -40.02 -2.94
C TYR A 20 -51.85 -40.60 -4.35
N GLU A 21 -51.41 -39.80 -5.31
CA GLU A 21 -51.41 -40.15 -6.73
C GLU A 21 -50.42 -41.28 -7.06
N ASP A 22 -49.26 -41.30 -6.39
CA ASP A 22 -48.21 -42.29 -6.68
C ASP A 22 -48.19 -43.46 -5.70
N LEU A 23 -48.61 -43.24 -4.44
CA LEU A 23 -48.50 -44.23 -3.36
C LEU A 23 -49.83 -44.64 -2.73
N GLY A 24 -50.96 -44.03 -3.11
CA GLY A 24 -52.28 -44.34 -2.55
C GLY A 24 -52.44 -43.94 -1.07
N LEU A 25 -51.57 -43.06 -0.55
CA LEU A 25 -51.57 -42.65 0.86
C LEU A 25 -52.56 -41.52 1.09
N VAL A 26 -53.51 -41.74 2.00
CA VAL A 26 -54.42 -40.70 2.49
C VAL A 26 -53.75 -39.98 3.65
N VAL A 27 -53.45 -38.69 3.48
CA VAL A 27 -52.88 -37.85 4.53
C VAL A 27 -54.01 -37.38 5.46
N GLY A 28 -53.99 -37.83 6.72
CA GLY A 28 -55.01 -37.45 7.69
C GLY A 28 -54.82 -36.02 8.19
N HIS A 29 -53.65 -35.74 8.77
CA HIS A 29 -53.25 -34.42 9.24
C HIS A 29 -51.73 -34.28 9.16
N ILE A 30 -51.27 -33.09 8.78
CA ILE A 30 -49.86 -32.71 8.87
C ILE A 30 -49.72 -31.90 10.14
N ASN A 31 -49.01 -32.44 11.13
CA ASN A 31 -48.68 -31.69 12.34
C ASN A 31 -47.68 -30.60 11.96
N TRP A 32 -48.17 -29.37 11.78
CA TRP A 32 -47.33 -28.22 11.47
C TRP A 32 -46.46 -27.88 12.68
N PRO A 33 -45.13 -28.04 12.59
CA PRO A 33 -44.25 -27.60 13.66
C PRO A 33 -44.36 -26.07 13.78
N THR A 34 -44.65 -25.58 14.99
CA THR A 34 -44.82 -24.14 15.28
C THR A 34 -43.51 -23.35 15.24
N GLY A 35 -42.38 -24.05 15.14
CA GLY A 35 -41.04 -23.50 15.04
C GLY A 35 -40.03 -24.62 14.91
N THR A 36 -38.76 -24.26 14.95
CA THR A 36 -37.64 -25.19 14.91
C THR A 36 -37.27 -25.66 16.31
N THR A 37 -36.40 -26.67 16.39
CA THR A 37 -35.79 -27.03 17.67
C THR A 37 -34.92 -25.87 18.17
N ILE A 38 -35.12 -25.40 19.41
CA ILE A 38 -34.32 -24.30 19.98
C ILE A 38 -33.43 -24.86 21.09
N ALA A 39 -32.12 -24.73 20.94
CA ALA A 39 -31.14 -25.00 21.98
C ALA A 39 -30.68 -23.67 22.61
N HIS A 40 -31.00 -23.46 23.88
CA HIS A 40 -30.58 -22.28 24.63
C HIS A 40 -29.20 -22.49 25.27
N SER A 41 -28.30 -21.53 25.12
CA SER A 41 -27.00 -21.51 25.81
C SER A 41 -26.98 -20.40 26.86
N SER A 42 -26.55 -20.73 28.07
CA SER A 42 -26.42 -19.80 29.19
C SER A 42 -25.19 -20.13 30.04
N GLN A 43 -24.62 -19.12 30.70
CA GLN A 43 -23.49 -19.26 31.60
C GLN A 43 -23.89 -18.83 33.02
N SER A 44 -23.68 -19.73 33.97
CA SER A 44 -23.81 -19.40 35.39
C SER A 44 -22.54 -18.72 35.90
N VAL A 45 -22.70 -17.61 36.63
CA VAL A 45 -21.59 -16.91 37.31
C VAL A 45 -21.74 -17.07 38.82
N PRO A 46 -20.78 -17.71 39.52
CA PRO A 46 -20.86 -17.92 40.96
C PRO A 46 -21.04 -16.61 41.73
N GLY A 47 -22.02 -16.58 42.64
CA GLY A 47 -22.34 -15.42 43.48
C GLY A 47 -23.30 -14.40 42.85
N ARG A 48 -23.78 -14.63 41.62
CA ARG A 48 -24.83 -13.82 40.98
C ARG A 48 -26.15 -14.61 40.91
N TYR A 49 -27.27 -13.95 41.20
CA TYR A 49 -28.59 -14.50 40.89
C TYR A 49 -28.88 -14.36 39.39
N GLY A 50 -29.28 -15.46 38.76
CA GLY A 50 -29.57 -15.54 37.32
C GLY A 50 -28.36 -15.95 36.48
N GLU A 51 -28.63 -16.37 35.25
CA GLU A 51 -27.62 -16.77 34.27
C GLU A 51 -27.40 -15.66 33.24
N ILE A 52 -26.22 -15.67 32.62
CA ILE A 52 -25.92 -14.81 31.48
C ILE A 52 -26.33 -15.56 30.21
N PRO A 53 -27.34 -15.10 29.45
CA PRO A 53 -27.72 -15.75 28.21
C PRO A 53 -26.58 -15.60 27.19
N GLN A 54 -26.16 -16.71 26.60
CA GLN A 54 -25.15 -16.76 25.54
C GLN A 54 -25.75 -16.91 24.13
N GLY A 55 -27.08 -17.08 24.03
CA GLY A 55 -27.82 -17.09 22.77
C GLY A 55 -28.67 -18.34 22.57
N ASN A 56 -29.32 -18.41 21.40
CA ASN A 56 -30.12 -19.56 20.97
C ASN A 56 -29.55 -20.10 19.66
N ALA A 57 -29.46 -21.43 19.54
CA ALA A 57 -29.24 -22.11 18.28
C ALA A 57 -30.56 -22.70 17.79
N TYR A 58 -30.92 -22.41 16.54
CA TYR A 58 -32.11 -22.92 15.87
C TYR A 58 -31.71 -24.14 15.02
N GLY A 59 -32.31 -25.29 15.31
CA GLY A 59 -32.03 -26.56 14.65
C GLY A 59 -32.99 -26.88 13.51
N ALA A 60 -33.01 -28.15 13.12
CA ALA A 60 -33.85 -28.66 12.05
C ALA A 60 -35.36 -28.51 12.33
N LYS A 61 -36.13 -28.48 11.24
CA LYS A 61 -37.60 -28.56 11.26
C LYS A 61 -38.03 -29.97 10.90
N THR A 62 -38.86 -30.58 11.75
CA THR A 62 -39.33 -31.94 11.56
C THR A 62 -40.84 -31.97 11.39
N TRP A 63 -41.30 -32.66 10.35
CA TRP A 63 -42.71 -32.94 10.13
C TRP A 63 -42.99 -34.40 10.43
N GLN A 64 -44.01 -34.63 11.23
CA GLN A 64 -44.60 -35.95 11.45
C GLN A 64 -45.92 -35.98 10.71
N ILE A 65 -45.98 -36.76 9.64
CA ILE A 65 -47.12 -36.85 8.74
C ILE A 65 -47.77 -38.21 8.96
N THR A 66 -48.94 -38.18 9.59
CA THR A 66 -49.72 -39.39 9.77
C THR A 66 -50.49 -39.69 8.49
N VAL A 67 -50.20 -40.83 7.89
CA VAL A 67 -50.84 -41.31 6.66
C VAL A 67 -51.55 -42.64 6.93
N SER A 68 -52.62 -42.87 6.20
CA SER A 68 -53.36 -44.14 6.20
C SER A 68 -53.50 -44.67 4.79
N PHE A 69 -53.53 -45.99 4.66
CA PHE A 69 -53.82 -46.67 3.41
C PHE A 69 -54.82 -47.80 3.68
N GLN A 70 -55.71 -48.01 2.72
CA GLN A 70 -56.75 -49.03 2.79
C GLN A 70 -56.41 -50.12 1.77
N THR A 71 -56.45 -51.38 2.19
CA THR A 71 -56.14 -52.51 1.30
C THR A 71 -57.18 -53.60 1.46
N SER A 72 -57.48 -54.29 0.36
CA SER A 72 -58.49 -55.33 0.30
C SER A 72 -57.97 -56.70 0.72
N SER A 73 -56.65 -56.89 0.77
CA SER A 73 -56.00 -58.16 1.11
C SER A 73 -54.65 -57.98 1.83
N GLU A 74 -54.17 -59.04 2.47
CA GLU A 74 -52.83 -59.09 3.10
C GLU A 74 -51.70 -58.93 2.08
N GLU A 75 -51.88 -59.45 0.86
CA GLU A 75 -50.89 -59.35 -0.22
C GLU A 75 -50.75 -57.88 -0.69
N GLU A 76 -51.87 -57.20 -0.90
CA GLU A 76 -51.92 -55.77 -1.24
C GLU A 76 -51.38 -54.89 -0.09
N HIS A 77 -51.63 -55.29 1.16
CA HIS A 77 -51.03 -54.65 2.34
C HIS A 77 -49.50 -54.70 2.29
N MET A 78 -48.93 -55.88 2.07
CA MET A 78 -47.48 -56.06 1.98
C MET A 78 -46.88 -55.36 0.74
N GLU A 79 -47.54 -55.38 -0.40
CA GLU A 79 -47.10 -54.68 -1.60
C GLU A 79 -47.06 -53.16 -1.39
N THR A 80 -48.07 -52.60 -0.72
CA THR A 80 -48.12 -51.18 -0.37
C THR A 80 -46.95 -50.80 0.54
N LEU A 81 -46.65 -51.59 1.57
CA LEU A 81 -45.49 -51.37 2.44
C LEU A 81 -44.16 -51.44 1.68
N ILE A 82 -44.02 -52.36 0.73
CA ILE A 82 -42.84 -52.46 -0.14
C ILE A 82 -42.71 -51.22 -1.02
N ASN A 83 -43.81 -50.72 -1.59
CA ASN A 83 -43.80 -49.53 -2.44
C ASN A 83 -43.44 -48.26 -1.66
N ILE A 84 -44.00 -48.07 -0.45
CA ILE A 84 -43.61 -47.00 0.47
C ILE A 84 -42.12 -47.10 0.81
N THR A 85 -41.66 -48.31 1.14
CA THR A 85 -40.25 -48.56 1.45
C THR A 85 -39.38 -48.16 0.26
N ARG A 86 -39.66 -48.66 -0.96
CA ARG A 86 -38.90 -48.32 -2.18
C ARG A 86 -38.91 -46.83 -2.51
N ALA A 87 -40.02 -46.14 -2.29
CA ALA A 87 -40.15 -44.71 -2.57
C ALA A 87 -39.18 -43.86 -1.72
N PHE A 88 -39.02 -44.24 -0.44
CA PHE A 88 -38.28 -43.45 0.54
C PHE A 88 -36.92 -44.04 0.95
N THR A 89 -36.65 -45.33 0.74
CA THR A 89 -35.31 -45.92 0.89
C THR A 89 -34.54 -45.86 -0.42
N ARG A 90 -33.72 -44.82 -0.55
CA ARG A 90 -32.78 -44.65 -1.67
C ARG A 90 -31.35 -44.88 -1.18
N ARG A 91 -30.40 -45.13 -2.10
CA ARG A 91 -28.97 -45.06 -1.77
C ARG A 91 -28.66 -43.62 -1.40
N ALA A 92 -28.53 -43.34 -0.11
CA ALA A 92 -28.15 -42.02 0.37
C ALA A 92 -26.75 -41.70 -0.16
N GLU A 93 -26.67 -40.77 -1.10
CA GLU A 93 -25.45 -39.99 -1.25
C GLU A 93 -25.34 -39.11 0.00
N GLN A 94 -24.18 -39.12 0.66
CA GLN A 94 -24.00 -38.34 1.89
C GLN A 94 -24.29 -36.86 1.61
N GLY A 95 -25.15 -36.27 2.43
CA GLY A 95 -25.39 -34.82 2.45
C GLY A 95 -26.42 -34.28 1.45
N VAL A 96 -27.21 -35.14 0.78
CA VAL A 96 -28.24 -34.67 -0.18
C VAL A 96 -29.60 -34.51 0.49
N SER A 97 -30.22 -33.33 0.34
CA SER A 97 -31.61 -33.04 0.72
C SER A 97 -32.51 -32.96 -0.52
N PHE A 98 -33.77 -33.33 -0.38
CA PHE A 98 -34.73 -33.42 -1.47
C PHE A 98 -35.87 -32.41 -1.33
N PRO A 99 -36.42 -31.89 -2.44
CA PRO A 99 -37.51 -30.92 -2.40
C PRO A 99 -38.79 -31.57 -1.85
N MET A 100 -39.48 -30.83 -0.98
CA MET A 100 -40.72 -31.23 -0.34
C MET A 100 -41.73 -30.09 -0.40
N ARG A 101 -42.96 -30.38 -0.86
CA ARG A 101 -44.05 -29.41 -0.97
C ARG A 101 -45.29 -29.93 -0.25
N PHE A 102 -46.08 -29.01 0.29
CA PHE A 102 -47.30 -29.34 1.03
C PHE A 102 -48.51 -28.69 0.38
N GLY A 103 -49.63 -29.40 0.28
CA GLY A 103 -50.83 -28.88 -0.37
C GLY A 103 -51.47 -27.68 0.33
N THR A 104 -51.14 -27.43 1.59
CA THR A 104 -51.58 -26.23 2.32
C THR A 104 -50.73 -25.00 2.01
N MET A 105 -49.52 -25.17 1.49
CA MET A 105 -48.60 -24.10 1.03
C MET A 105 -47.88 -24.56 -0.25
N PRO A 106 -48.61 -24.71 -1.37
CA PRO A 106 -48.07 -25.34 -2.58
C PRO A 106 -46.93 -24.54 -3.23
N ASP A 107 -46.85 -23.24 -2.95
CA ASP A 107 -45.86 -22.31 -3.51
C ASP A 107 -44.54 -22.30 -2.71
N VAL A 108 -44.48 -23.03 -1.59
CA VAL A 108 -43.31 -23.09 -0.70
C VAL A 108 -42.69 -24.47 -0.80
N THR A 109 -41.39 -24.50 -1.08
CA THR A 109 -40.58 -25.72 -1.13
C THR A 109 -39.64 -25.78 0.07
N TYR A 110 -39.69 -26.88 0.81
CA TYR A 110 -38.72 -27.22 1.84
C TYR A 110 -37.71 -28.22 1.27
N TYR A 111 -36.50 -28.29 1.84
CA TYR A 111 -35.52 -29.28 1.45
C TYR A 111 -35.17 -30.14 2.64
N GLY A 112 -35.40 -31.45 2.55
CA GLY A 112 -35.21 -32.34 3.69
C GLY A 112 -34.96 -33.78 3.32
N THR A 113 -34.85 -34.60 4.35
CA THR A 113 -34.58 -36.03 4.25
C THR A 113 -35.65 -36.83 4.98
N PHE A 114 -35.87 -38.05 4.51
CA PHE A 114 -36.71 -39.03 5.18
C PHE A 114 -35.88 -39.77 6.24
N THR A 115 -36.29 -39.71 7.51
CA THR A 115 -35.38 -40.08 8.63
C THR A 115 -35.63 -41.46 9.22
N ALA A 116 -36.83 -42.02 9.09
CA ALA A 116 -37.14 -43.34 9.63
C ALA A 116 -38.32 -43.99 8.91
N LEU A 117 -38.20 -45.29 8.60
CA LEU A 117 -39.34 -46.11 8.21
C LEU A 117 -40.19 -46.42 9.45
N PRO A 118 -41.45 -45.97 9.51
CA PRO A 118 -42.33 -46.28 10.63
C PRO A 118 -42.91 -47.69 10.53
N GLU A 119 -43.30 -48.25 11.67
CA GLU A 119 -44.14 -49.44 11.71
C GLU A 119 -45.60 -49.07 11.38
N ALA A 120 -46.24 -49.88 10.54
CA ALA A 120 -47.67 -49.74 10.25
C ALA A 120 -48.50 -50.39 11.36
N THR A 121 -49.55 -49.68 11.80
CA THR A 121 -50.48 -50.13 12.84
C THR A 121 -51.88 -50.23 12.27
N GLN A 122 -52.60 -51.31 12.58
CA GLN A 122 -53.98 -51.48 12.12
C GLN A 122 -54.89 -50.41 12.74
N ILE A 123 -55.73 -49.77 11.91
CA ILE A 123 -56.69 -48.75 12.35
C ILE A 123 -57.81 -49.39 13.17
N SER A 124 -58.14 -50.64 12.88
CA SER A 124 -59.11 -51.44 13.63
C SER A 124 -58.69 -52.91 13.65
N VAL A 125 -59.00 -53.61 14.74
CA VAL A 125 -58.59 -55.00 14.92
C VAL A 125 -59.25 -55.87 13.85
N GLY A 126 -58.45 -56.58 13.06
CA GLY A 126 -58.92 -57.51 12.03
C GLY A 126 -59.18 -56.89 10.65
N THR A 127 -58.76 -55.64 10.43
CA THR A 127 -58.74 -54.99 9.11
C THR A 127 -57.33 -54.83 8.60
N ASN A 128 -57.13 -54.84 7.27
CA ASN A 128 -55.83 -54.54 6.67
C ASN A 128 -55.53 -53.03 6.60
N ASP A 129 -56.58 -52.21 6.79
CA ASP A 129 -56.48 -50.76 6.91
C ASP A 129 -55.50 -50.36 8.01
N SER A 130 -54.48 -49.62 7.61
CA SER A 130 -53.34 -49.34 8.47
C SER A 130 -52.89 -47.90 8.39
N GLN A 131 -52.28 -47.45 9.49
CA GLN A 131 -51.76 -46.11 9.68
C GLN A 131 -50.29 -46.17 10.07
N LEU A 132 -49.52 -45.22 9.54
CA LEU A 132 -48.10 -45.03 9.87
C LEU A 132 -47.76 -43.54 9.89
N THR A 133 -46.65 -43.19 10.55
CA THR A 133 -46.20 -41.80 10.66
C THR A 133 -44.88 -41.61 9.94
N LEU A 134 -44.92 -40.95 8.78
CA LEU A 134 -43.72 -40.59 8.03
C LEU A 134 -43.06 -39.39 8.70
N THR A 135 -41.75 -39.49 8.94
CA THR A 135 -40.97 -38.41 9.55
C THR A 135 -40.00 -37.83 8.53
N PHE A 136 -40.13 -36.53 8.28
CA PHE A 136 -39.25 -35.77 7.40
C PHE A 136 -38.54 -34.71 8.21
N THR A 137 -37.25 -34.54 7.99
CA THR A 137 -36.45 -33.51 8.67
C THR A 137 -35.76 -32.64 7.63
N ALA A 138 -35.97 -31.34 7.72
CA ALA A 138 -35.23 -30.34 6.96
C ALA A 138 -34.16 -29.74 7.87
N ASP A 139 -32.90 -30.01 7.52
CA ASP A 139 -31.74 -29.46 8.23
C ASP A 139 -31.72 -27.93 8.14
N ASP A 140 -32.09 -27.41 6.97
CA ASP A 140 -32.47 -26.01 6.80
C ASP A 140 -33.98 -25.86 7.06
N PRO A 141 -34.38 -25.19 8.16
CA PRO A 141 -35.78 -25.06 8.51
C PRO A 141 -36.59 -24.11 7.61
N LYS A 142 -35.93 -23.34 6.73
CA LYS A 142 -36.56 -22.33 5.88
C LYS A 142 -37.32 -22.99 4.72
N GLY A 143 -38.53 -22.51 4.45
CA GLY A 143 -39.29 -22.81 3.25
C GLY A 143 -39.06 -21.73 2.20
N TYR A 144 -38.88 -22.12 0.94
CA TYR A 144 -38.44 -21.24 -0.13
C TYR A 144 -39.50 -21.10 -1.23
N LYS A 145 -39.78 -19.86 -1.65
CA LYS A 145 -40.56 -19.58 -2.87
C LYS A 145 -39.67 -19.44 -4.10
N ASP A 146 -40.28 -19.19 -5.26
CA ASP A 146 -39.53 -18.82 -6.46
C ASP A 146 -38.79 -17.49 -6.27
N PRO A 147 -37.58 -17.32 -6.87
CA PRO A 147 -36.83 -16.09 -6.78
C PRO A 147 -37.58 -14.89 -7.37
N VAL A 148 -37.46 -13.74 -6.70
CA VAL A 148 -37.98 -12.45 -7.15
C VAL A 148 -36.81 -11.58 -7.58
N THR A 149 -36.90 -10.98 -8.77
CA THR A 149 -35.91 -10.02 -9.27
C THR A 149 -36.51 -8.62 -9.32
N VAL A 150 -35.80 -7.66 -8.75
CA VAL A 150 -36.18 -6.25 -8.67
C VAL A 150 -35.14 -5.42 -9.40
N LYS A 151 -35.60 -4.53 -10.29
CA LYS A 151 -34.73 -3.53 -10.93
C LYS A 151 -34.59 -2.33 -10.01
N ILE A 152 -33.37 -1.88 -9.79
CA ILE A 152 -33.09 -0.76 -8.89
C ILE A 152 -32.92 0.52 -9.73
N THR A 153 -33.66 1.57 -9.39
CA THR A 153 -33.63 2.86 -10.11
C THR A 153 -33.11 4.02 -9.28
N ASP A 154 -33.03 3.86 -7.96
CA ASP A 154 -32.57 4.89 -7.02
C ASP A 154 -31.35 4.41 -6.22
N SER A 155 -30.31 5.25 -6.12
CA SER A 155 -29.01 4.88 -5.54
C SER A 155 -29.10 4.58 -4.04
N MET A 156 -30.18 5.02 -3.39
CA MET A 156 -30.58 4.62 -2.06
C MET A 156 -32.11 4.51 -2.03
N PHE A 157 -32.63 3.38 -1.56
CA PHE A 157 -34.07 3.12 -1.52
C PHE A 157 -34.43 2.24 -0.32
N GLU A 158 -35.67 2.35 0.12
CA GLU A 158 -36.24 1.48 1.15
C GLU A 158 -36.96 0.31 0.49
N TYR A 159 -36.69 -0.92 0.94
CA TYR A 159 -37.27 -2.13 0.38
C TYR A 159 -37.75 -3.08 1.48
N THR A 160 -38.89 -3.73 1.23
CA THR A 160 -39.46 -4.74 2.13
C THR A 160 -39.59 -6.05 1.36
N PRO A 161 -38.66 -7.00 1.56
CA PRO A 161 -38.74 -8.30 0.91
C PRO A 161 -39.96 -9.10 1.35
N GLU A 162 -40.48 -9.92 0.44
CA GLU A 162 -41.52 -10.90 0.78
C GLU A 162 -40.97 -12.02 1.68
N GLY A 163 -41.83 -12.60 2.52
CA GLY A 163 -41.50 -13.72 3.40
C GLY A 163 -41.60 -13.36 4.88
N THR A 164 -41.14 -14.27 5.73
CA THR A 164 -41.13 -14.11 7.19
C THR A 164 -39.78 -14.47 7.83
N GLY A 165 -38.82 -14.95 7.04
CA GLY A 165 -37.50 -15.37 7.50
C GLY A 165 -36.35 -14.56 6.92
N GLU A 166 -35.14 -14.94 7.30
CA GLU A 166 -33.91 -14.38 6.75
C GLU A 166 -33.69 -14.79 5.29
N ILE A 167 -33.21 -13.84 4.49
CA ILE A 167 -33.07 -13.92 3.05
C ILE A 167 -31.69 -13.41 2.64
N TYR A 168 -31.06 -14.06 1.67
CA TYR A 168 -29.77 -13.65 1.14
C TYR A 168 -29.95 -13.10 -0.29
N PRO A 169 -29.79 -11.77 -0.50
CA PRO A 169 -29.92 -11.20 -1.83
C PRO A 169 -28.66 -11.40 -2.69
N ILE A 170 -28.88 -11.45 -3.99
CA ILE A 170 -27.85 -11.47 -5.03
C ILE A 170 -27.98 -10.18 -5.83
N PHE A 171 -26.96 -9.32 -5.78
CA PHE A 171 -26.91 -8.09 -6.56
C PHE A 171 -26.13 -8.31 -7.84
N ARG A 172 -26.70 -7.89 -8.97
CA ARG A 172 -26.04 -7.88 -10.28
C ARG A 172 -25.90 -6.44 -10.73
N ILE A 173 -24.66 -6.01 -10.96
CA ILE A 173 -24.31 -4.63 -11.28
C ILE A 173 -23.53 -4.64 -12.59
N THR A 174 -24.08 -4.02 -13.63
CA THR A 174 -23.48 -3.95 -14.97
C THR A 174 -23.14 -2.50 -15.30
N PRO A 175 -21.86 -2.10 -15.27
CA PRO A 175 -21.46 -0.74 -15.59
C PRO A 175 -21.59 -0.39 -17.07
N LYS A 176 -21.93 0.88 -17.35
CA LYS A 176 -21.97 1.48 -18.70
C LYS A 176 -20.64 2.15 -19.08
N LYS A 177 -19.75 2.33 -18.12
CA LYS A 177 -18.37 2.79 -18.26
C LYS A 177 -17.50 2.01 -17.26
N ASP A 178 -16.19 2.09 -17.41
CA ASP A 178 -15.22 1.48 -16.47
C ASP A 178 -15.39 2.04 -15.05
N MET A 179 -15.35 1.17 -14.05
CA MET A 179 -15.57 1.48 -12.63
C MET A 179 -14.43 0.93 -11.76
N GLU A 180 -14.02 1.72 -10.79
CA GLU A 180 -12.87 1.48 -9.91
C GLU A 180 -13.30 0.87 -8.56
N GLU A 181 -14.54 1.13 -8.15
CA GLU A 181 -15.15 0.67 -6.91
C GLU A 181 -16.66 0.43 -7.15
N ILE A 182 -17.20 -0.64 -6.57
CA ILE A 182 -18.63 -0.92 -6.54
C ILE A 182 -18.98 -1.43 -5.14
N GLY A 183 -19.86 -0.71 -4.45
CA GLY A 183 -20.29 -1.06 -3.11
C GLY A 183 -21.81 -1.13 -2.95
N VAL A 184 -22.27 -1.99 -2.04
CA VAL A 184 -23.64 -2.04 -1.51
C VAL A 184 -23.58 -1.99 0.01
N ALA A 185 -24.43 -1.18 0.64
CA ALA A 185 -24.47 -1.00 2.09
C ALA A 185 -25.92 -0.88 2.59
N TYR A 186 -26.17 -1.33 3.82
CA TYR A 186 -27.49 -1.22 4.45
C TYR A 186 -27.53 -0.02 5.39
N GLY A 187 -28.60 0.77 5.29
CA GLY A 187 -28.74 2.03 6.02
C GLY A 187 -29.03 1.83 7.51
N SER A 188 -29.58 0.69 7.92
CA SER A 188 -29.81 0.37 9.34
C SER A 188 -28.52 0.10 10.13
N ASP A 189 -27.44 -0.33 9.46
CA ASP A 189 -26.20 -0.74 10.10
C ASP A 189 -24.98 -0.50 9.18
N SER A 190 -24.14 0.45 9.57
CA SER A 190 -22.93 0.81 8.82
C SER A 190 -21.87 -0.29 8.73
N THR A 191 -22.02 -1.39 9.48
CA THR A 191 -21.13 -2.56 9.41
C THR A 191 -21.60 -3.61 8.40
N LYS A 192 -22.82 -3.45 7.87
CA LYS A 192 -23.43 -4.35 6.89
C LYS A 192 -23.22 -3.80 5.47
N TYR A 193 -22.13 -4.23 4.86
CA TYR A 193 -21.79 -3.81 3.50
C TYR A 193 -21.00 -4.87 2.76
N VAL A 194 -21.02 -4.78 1.43
CA VAL A 194 -20.03 -5.41 0.56
C VAL A 194 -19.47 -4.33 -0.33
N ASP A 195 -18.15 -4.23 -0.34
CA ASP A 195 -17.43 -3.29 -1.17
C ASP A 195 -16.40 -4.04 -2.02
N VAL A 196 -16.38 -3.76 -3.32
CA VAL A 196 -15.65 -4.50 -4.34
C VAL A 196 -14.79 -3.53 -5.13
N GLY A 197 -13.49 -3.72 -5.02
CA GLY A 197 -12.49 -2.78 -5.49
C GLY A 197 -11.81 -2.06 -4.33
N TYR A 198 -10.62 -1.54 -4.61
CA TYR A 198 -9.86 -0.70 -3.71
C TYR A 198 -9.01 0.24 -4.57
N ASP A 199 -8.66 1.38 -3.99
CA ASP A 199 -7.65 2.31 -4.49
C ASP A 199 -6.21 1.72 -4.43
N GLN A 200 -6.02 0.38 -4.53
CA GLN A 200 -4.72 -0.31 -4.51
C GLN A 200 -4.69 -1.59 -5.38
N THR A 201 -3.59 -1.77 -6.11
CA THR A 201 -3.42 -2.72 -7.23
C THR A 201 -3.04 -4.17 -6.85
N ALA A 202 -3.71 -5.15 -7.45
CA ALA A 202 -3.26 -6.55 -7.62
C ALA A 202 -3.10 -6.88 -9.12
N ASP A 203 -2.22 -7.82 -9.47
CA ASP A 203 -2.01 -8.24 -10.88
C ASP A 203 -3.14 -9.13 -11.43
N GLU A 204 -3.09 -9.44 -12.72
CA GLU A 204 -4.05 -10.31 -13.44
C GLU A 204 -4.10 -11.76 -12.92
N GLN A 205 -3.16 -12.19 -12.06
CA GLN A 205 -3.12 -13.52 -11.45
C GLN A 205 -3.48 -13.50 -9.95
N GLY A 206 -3.83 -12.33 -9.41
CA GLY A 206 -4.18 -12.12 -8.02
C GLY A 206 -3.04 -12.41 -7.04
N ASN A 207 -1.79 -12.17 -7.45
CA ASN A 207 -0.66 -12.10 -6.52
C ASN A 207 -0.52 -10.66 -6.03
N ILE A 208 -0.14 -10.51 -4.75
CA ILE A 208 0.34 -9.24 -4.21
C ILE A 208 1.70 -8.99 -4.85
N ILE A 209 1.74 -8.32 -6.00
CA ILE A 209 2.99 -7.80 -6.55
C ILE A 209 3.21 -6.43 -5.93
N ASP A 210 4.22 -6.33 -5.06
CA ASP A 210 4.79 -5.05 -4.69
C ASP A 210 5.32 -4.39 -5.98
N LYS A 211 4.58 -3.39 -6.49
CA LYS A 211 4.98 -2.62 -7.68
C LYS A 211 6.09 -1.62 -7.38
N GLU A 212 6.48 -1.47 -6.12
CA GLU A 212 7.63 -0.66 -5.71
C GLU A 212 8.65 -1.42 -4.87
N PRO A 213 9.16 -2.58 -5.33
CA PRO A 213 10.00 -3.42 -4.51
C PRO A 213 11.29 -2.68 -4.17
N VAL A 214 11.62 -2.67 -2.88
CA VAL A 214 12.85 -2.09 -2.37
C VAL A 214 14.02 -2.97 -2.80
N LEU A 215 14.78 -2.53 -3.80
CA LEU A 215 15.96 -3.25 -4.29
C LEU A 215 17.20 -2.95 -3.45
N VAL A 216 17.29 -1.75 -2.89
CA VAL A 216 18.37 -1.34 -2.00
C VAL A 216 17.79 -0.58 -0.83
N ASN A 217 18.20 -0.95 0.38
CA ASN A 217 18.03 -0.16 1.59
C ASN A 217 19.30 -0.25 2.43
N ASP A 218 20.20 0.69 2.19
CA ASP A 218 21.51 0.76 2.84
C ASP A 218 21.52 1.90 3.87
N PRO A 219 21.58 1.59 5.18
CA PRO A 219 21.70 2.59 6.24
C PRO A 219 23.09 3.26 6.26
N CYS A 220 23.98 2.90 5.34
CA CYS A 220 25.33 3.43 5.19
C CYS A 220 26.14 3.30 6.48
N ASN A 221 25.99 2.21 7.23
CA ASN A 221 26.71 1.97 8.48
C ASN A 221 27.93 1.03 8.33
N GLY A 222 28.17 0.53 7.12
CA GLY A 222 29.27 -0.36 6.78
C GLY A 222 29.75 -0.17 5.35
N LEU A 223 31.01 -0.56 5.08
CA LEU A 223 31.63 -0.46 3.75
C LEU A 223 31.47 -1.72 2.89
N ILE A 224 30.75 -2.75 3.35
CA ILE A 224 30.64 -4.05 2.65
C ILE A 224 30.02 -3.89 1.26
N THR A 225 28.99 -3.05 1.15
CA THR A 225 28.24 -2.76 -0.08
C THR A 225 28.88 -1.64 -0.92
N TRP A 226 30.06 -1.16 -0.54
CA TRP A 226 30.73 -0.03 -1.15
C TRP A 226 32.14 -0.41 -1.62
N THR A 227 32.48 -0.04 -2.84
CA THR A 227 33.83 -0.19 -3.38
C THR A 227 34.56 1.13 -3.34
N ASN A 228 35.77 1.12 -2.79
CA ASN A 228 36.69 2.26 -2.89
C ASN A 228 37.18 2.39 -4.33
N ILE A 229 36.95 3.56 -4.91
CA ILE A 229 37.54 3.93 -6.19
C ILE A 229 38.84 4.66 -5.86
N THR A 230 39.95 4.19 -6.42
CA THR A 230 41.30 4.69 -6.13
C THR A 230 41.89 5.46 -7.29
N ASP A 231 41.37 5.29 -8.51
CA ASP A 231 41.87 5.92 -9.73
C ASP A 231 40.73 6.36 -10.65
N ILE A 232 40.90 7.49 -11.34
CA ILE A 232 39.90 8.06 -12.24
C ILE A 232 39.60 7.14 -13.43
N SER A 233 40.56 6.31 -13.85
CA SER A 233 40.39 5.33 -14.92
C SER A 233 39.39 4.21 -14.59
N GLN A 234 39.02 4.05 -13.32
CA GLN A 234 38.02 3.06 -12.87
C GLN A 234 36.57 3.55 -13.07
N ILE A 235 36.37 4.80 -13.48
CA ILE A 235 35.05 5.37 -13.76
C ILE A 235 34.96 5.90 -15.18
N ASN A 236 33.74 5.93 -15.72
CA ASN A 236 33.45 6.41 -17.08
C ASN A 236 32.61 7.70 -17.06
N PHE A 237 32.82 8.53 -16.03
CA PHE A 237 32.19 9.84 -15.89
C PHE A 237 33.16 10.85 -15.29
N GLY A 238 32.98 12.13 -15.62
CA GLY A 238 33.79 13.20 -15.08
C GLY A 238 33.46 13.56 -13.63
N ILE A 239 34.49 13.72 -12.79
CA ILE A 239 34.38 14.34 -11.47
C ILE A 239 35.10 15.70 -11.46
N ASN A 240 34.68 16.58 -10.56
CA ASN A 240 35.42 17.83 -10.31
C ASN A 240 36.44 17.60 -9.18
N GLY A 241 37.64 17.15 -9.54
CA GLY A 241 38.75 16.95 -8.59
C GLY A 241 39.62 15.73 -8.93
N VAL A 242 40.42 15.33 -7.95
CA VAL A 242 41.27 14.12 -7.97
C VAL A 242 40.83 13.15 -6.86
N ILE A 243 40.92 11.85 -7.12
CA ILE A 243 40.62 10.81 -6.13
C ILE A 243 41.84 10.63 -5.21
N ASP A 244 41.67 10.80 -3.90
CA ASP A 244 42.70 10.57 -2.88
C ASP A 244 42.06 10.40 -1.49
N GLY A 245 42.81 9.94 -0.49
CA GLY A 245 42.33 9.81 0.88
C GLY A 245 41.51 8.55 1.12
N SER A 246 40.72 8.55 2.20
CA SER A 246 40.01 7.37 2.64
C SER A 246 38.70 7.66 3.37
N VAL A 247 37.83 6.66 3.40
CA VAL A 247 36.55 6.68 4.16
C VAL A 247 36.57 5.68 5.31
N MET A 248 35.75 5.96 6.31
CA MET A 248 35.45 5.09 7.45
C MET A 248 33.93 4.99 7.65
N SER A 249 33.45 3.85 8.13
CA SER A 249 32.07 3.68 8.58
C SER A 249 31.95 3.68 10.10
N ASN A 250 30.76 4.02 10.59
CA ASN A 250 30.29 3.83 11.96
C ASN A 250 28.81 3.41 11.92
N ASP A 251 28.22 3.13 13.08
CA ASP A 251 26.84 2.65 13.21
C ASP A 251 25.77 3.50 12.50
N ASN A 252 26.07 4.75 12.15
CA ASN A 252 25.13 5.71 11.61
C ASN A 252 25.49 6.27 10.21
N SER A 253 26.72 6.04 9.71
CA SER A 253 27.20 6.70 8.48
C SER A 253 28.52 6.19 7.93
N ILE A 254 28.75 6.46 6.65
CA ILE A 254 30.08 6.44 6.01
C ILE A 254 30.55 7.88 5.88
N SER A 255 31.75 8.16 6.37
CA SER A 255 32.34 9.49 6.39
C SER A 255 33.82 9.44 6.00
N VAL A 256 34.42 10.60 5.75
CA VAL A 256 35.86 10.68 5.53
C VAL A 256 36.62 10.24 6.79
N THR A 257 37.67 9.42 6.63
CA THR A 257 38.42 8.84 7.77
C THR A 257 38.96 9.94 8.68
N ARG A 258 38.86 9.73 9.99
CA ARG A 258 39.51 10.59 10.99
C ARG A 258 40.97 10.15 11.16
N ARG A 259 41.93 11.02 10.83
CA ARG A 259 43.34 10.85 11.20
C ARG A 259 43.60 11.58 12.53
N PRO A 260 44.04 10.88 13.59
CA PRO A 260 44.54 11.55 14.78
C PRO A 260 45.87 12.24 14.46
N ASN A 261 45.98 13.54 14.73
CA ASN A 261 47.24 14.22 14.97
C ASN A 261 47.19 14.84 16.38
N ASN A 262 48.34 14.89 17.06
CA ASN A 262 48.54 15.18 18.49
C ASN A 262 47.99 16.52 19.02
N THR A 263 47.27 17.32 18.23
CA THR A 263 46.55 18.51 18.70
C THR A 263 45.22 18.82 17.97
N SER A 264 44.86 18.13 16.88
CA SER A 264 43.57 18.25 16.19
C SER A 264 43.22 16.99 15.36
N THR A 265 41.94 16.63 15.27
CA THR A 265 41.46 15.51 14.45
C THR A 265 41.30 15.98 13.00
N MET A 266 42.22 15.60 12.11
CA MET A 266 42.14 15.96 10.69
C MET A 266 41.40 14.87 9.91
N TYR A 267 40.54 15.25 8.97
CA TYR A 267 39.87 14.30 8.07
C TYR A 267 40.79 13.94 6.87
N ASP A 268 40.82 12.67 6.50
CA ASP A 268 41.66 12.12 5.44
C ASP A 268 41.04 12.30 4.04
N TYR A 269 41.08 13.53 3.55
CA TYR A 269 40.74 13.81 2.16
C TYR A 269 41.89 13.45 1.19
N GLY A 270 43.02 12.93 1.66
CA GLY A 270 44.22 12.73 0.86
C GLY A 270 45.37 13.65 1.25
N ASP A 271 46.50 13.47 0.58
CA ASP A 271 47.74 14.19 0.91
C ASP A 271 47.75 15.58 0.25
N PRO A 272 47.57 16.69 1.01
CA PRO A 272 47.57 18.04 0.43
C PRO A 272 48.83 18.38 -0.37
N LEU A 273 49.96 17.73 -0.07
CA LEU A 273 51.24 17.99 -0.74
C LEU A 273 51.27 17.45 -2.18
N LYS A 274 50.39 16.51 -2.52
CA LYS A 274 50.28 15.94 -3.87
C LYS A 274 49.42 16.76 -4.81
N HIS A 275 48.69 17.75 -4.29
CA HIS A 275 47.67 18.47 -5.03
C HIS A 275 48.05 19.92 -5.29
N THR A 276 47.60 20.49 -6.41
CA THR A 276 47.84 21.91 -6.73
C THR A 276 46.83 22.81 -6.03
N ASP A 277 47.25 24.02 -5.63
CA ASP A 277 46.35 25.04 -5.08
C ASP A 277 45.10 25.26 -5.96
N GLY A 278 43.94 25.34 -5.33
CA GLY A 278 42.66 25.53 -6.01
C GLY A 278 42.08 24.28 -6.65
N LYS A 279 42.80 23.15 -6.66
CA LYS A 279 42.25 21.86 -7.09
C LYS A 279 41.55 21.14 -5.93
N MET A 280 40.44 20.49 -6.25
CA MET A 280 39.73 19.67 -5.28
C MET A 280 40.24 18.24 -5.30
N TYR A 281 40.26 17.59 -4.14
CA TYR A 281 40.65 16.20 -3.98
C TYR A 281 39.92 15.56 -2.80
N GLY A 282 39.73 14.24 -2.85
CA GLY A 282 39.02 13.51 -1.81
C GLY A 282 38.62 12.08 -2.20
N PRO A 283 38.09 11.29 -1.25
CA PRO A 283 37.77 9.90 -1.52
C PRO A 283 36.51 9.77 -2.37
N LEU A 284 36.46 8.71 -3.18
CA LEU A 284 35.32 8.33 -4.00
C LEU A 284 34.97 6.87 -3.69
N ILE A 285 33.72 6.60 -3.40
CA ILE A 285 33.21 5.23 -3.25
C ILE A 285 31.99 5.02 -4.13
N MET A 286 31.79 3.79 -4.59
CA MET A 286 30.67 3.41 -5.44
C MET A 286 29.91 2.24 -4.82
N HIS A 287 28.58 2.34 -4.76
CA HIS A 287 27.74 1.28 -4.22
C HIS A 287 27.69 0.09 -5.18
N GLN A 288 27.58 -1.13 -4.65
CA GLN A 288 27.52 -2.37 -5.42
C GLN A 288 26.30 -3.23 -5.10
N GLY A 289 25.35 -2.71 -4.31
CA GLY A 289 24.23 -3.50 -3.81
C GLY A 289 22.98 -3.47 -4.70
N LEU A 290 22.94 -2.68 -5.78
CA LEU A 290 21.81 -2.73 -6.71
C LEU A 290 21.94 -3.98 -7.61
N PRO A 291 20.99 -4.94 -7.56
CA PRO A 291 21.16 -6.26 -8.18
C PRO A 291 21.05 -6.23 -9.71
N ARG A 292 20.40 -5.21 -10.28
CA ARG A 292 20.21 -5.01 -11.72
C ARG A 292 20.05 -3.52 -12.02
N THR A 293 20.26 -3.16 -13.28
CA THR A 293 19.89 -1.83 -13.78
C THR A 293 18.36 -1.67 -13.82
N VAL A 294 17.84 -0.52 -13.39
CA VAL A 294 16.41 -0.21 -13.33
C VAL A 294 16.05 1.03 -14.14
N LYS A 295 15.00 0.91 -14.96
CA LYS A 295 14.54 1.97 -15.86
C LYS A 295 13.61 2.99 -15.20
N ASN A 296 12.62 2.47 -14.49
CA ASN A 296 11.69 3.23 -13.66
C ASN A 296 12.06 2.96 -12.21
N PHE A 297 12.30 4.02 -11.44
CA PHE A 297 12.85 3.88 -10.11
C PHE A 297 12.58 5.08 -9.22
N GLU A 298 12.68 4.86 -7.92
CA GLU A 298 12.82 5.91 -6.94
C GLU A 298 14.12 5.71 -6.16
N THR A 299 15.04 6.65 -6.27
CA THR A 299 16.25 6.68 -5.45
C THR A 299 16.16 7.78 -4.41
N THR A 300 16.51 7.43 -3.18
CA THR A 300 16.65 8.38 -2.08
C THR A 300 18.02 8.23 -1.44
N PHE A 301 18.68 9.34 -1.16
CA PHE A 301 19.92 9.33 -0.40
C PHE A 301 20.01 10.55 0.51
N ARG A 302 20.77 10.41 1.59
CA ARG A 302 20.96 11.47 2.58
C ARG A 302 22.44 11.69 2.85
N ILE A 303 22.88 12.93 2.66
CA ILE A 303 24.24 13.36 2.92
C ILE A 303 24.29 14.41 4.04
N ASN A 304 25.34 14.39 4.84
CA ASN A 304 25.69 15.46 5.75
C ASN A 304 26.77 16.32 5.12
N HIS A 305 26.59 17.64 5.14
CA HIS A 305 27.62 18.61 4.76
C HIS A 305 27.85 19.56 5.92
N MET A 306 29.11 19.73 6.34
CA MET A 306 29.48 20.65 7.41
C MET A 306 30.71 21.48 7.03
N LYS A 307 30.55 22.80 7.10
CA LYS A 307 31.65 23.77 6.99
C LYS A 307 32.25 24.08 8.37
N HIS A 308 33.55 23.90 8.54
CA HIS A 308 34.25 24.11 9.82
C HIS A 308 35.19 25.33 9.86
N TYR A 309 35.69 25.80 8.72
CA TYR A 309 36.61 26.94 8.65
C TYR A 309 36.25 27.82 7.47
N SER A 310 36.22 29.15 7.66
CA SER A 310 35.73 30.10 6.65
C SER A 310 36.52 30.05 5.34
N ARG A 311 37.81 29.73 5.38
CA ARG A 311 38.65 29.59 4.17
C ARG A 311 38.70 28.15 3.64
N ALA A 312 38.26 27.16 4.41
CA ALA A 312 38.13 25.80 3.91
C ALA A 312 36.98 25.73 2.92
N ILE A 313 37.22 25.04 1.81
CA ILE A 313 36.22 24.80 0.78
C ILE A 313 36.03 23.29 0.68
N SER A 314 34.93 22.77 1.21
CA SER A 314 34.54 21.37 1.05
C SER A 314 33.48 21.22 -0.05
N GLY A 315 33.38 20.01 -0.58
CA GLY A 315 32.31 19.61 -1.49
C GLY A 315 31.81 18.20 -1.17
N ASN A 316 30.55 17.97 -1.46
CA ASN A 316 29.86 16.71 -1.25
C ASN A 316 29.01 16.41 -2.49
N GLU A 317 29.34 15.33 -3.19
CA GLU A 317 28.73 14.96 -4.47
C GLU A 317 28.18 13.54 -4.44
N VAL A 318 27.00 13.37 -5.03
CA VAL A 318 26.41 12.06 -5.35
C VAL A 318 26.15 12.01 -6.84
N TYR A 319 26.63 10.94 -7.46
CA TYR A 319 26.49 10.66 -8.88
C TYR A 319 25.59 9.43 -9.06
N GLY A 320 24.55 9.53 -9.87
CA GLY A 320 23.83 8.37 -10.41
C GLY A 320 24.53 7.89 -11.67
N VAL A 321 24.68 6.58 -11.80
CA VAL A 321 25.46 5.94 -12.87
C VAL A 321 24.59 4.92 -13.62
N ASP A 322 24.68 4.90 -14.95
CA ASP A 322 24.02 3.90 -15.81
C ASP A 322 24.84 2.59 -15.97
N SER A 323 24.29 1.63 -16.71
CA SER A 323 24.94 0.34 -16.99
C SER A 323 26.24 0.44 -17.80
N ASN A 324 26.47 1.58 -18.47
CA ASN A 324 27.70 1.86 -19.23
C ASN A 324 28.73 2.64 -18.40
N GLY A 325 28.46 2.88 -17.11
CA GLY A 325 29.31 3.64 -16.22
C GLY A 325 29.24 5.16 -16.41
N LYS A 326 28.25 5.68 -17.16
CA LYS A 326 28.08 7.11 -17.43
C LYS A 326 27.21 7.77 -16.35
N CYS A 327 27.45 9.05 -16.10
CA CYS A 327 26.65 9.82 -15.15
C CYS A 327 25.28 10.20 -15.74
N ILE A 328 24.21 9.91 -15.00
CA ILE A 328 22.81 10.19 -15.36
C ILE A 328 22.13 11.21 -14.44
N PHE A 329 22.67 11.43 -13.26
CA PHE A 329 22.34 12.58 -12.44
C PHE A 329 23.52 12.95 -11.54
N LYS A 330 23.59 14.22 -11.18
CA LYS A 330 24.59 14.74 -10.25
C LYS A 330 23.89 15.65 -9.24
N VAL A 331 24.06 15.33 -7.95
CA VAL A 331 23.70 16.21 -6.84
C VAL A 331 24.98 16.68 -6.18
N PHE A 332 25.16 18.00 -6.12
CA PHE A 332 26.41 18.63 -5.72
C PHE A 332 26.16 19.72 -4.70
N MET A 333 26.97 19.73 -3.65
CA MET A 333 27.10 20.82 -2.70
C MET A 333 28.56 21.24 -2.62
N GLN A 334 28.83 22.53 -2.68
CA GLN A 334 30.19 23.03 -2.52
C GLN A 334 30.23 24.40 -1.88
N ASP A 335 31.13 24.52 -0.92
CA ASP A 335 31.42 25.77 -0.26
C ASP A 335 31.99 26.79 -1.24
N ALA A 336 31.77 28.06 -0.94
CA ALA A 336 32.51 29.15 -1.55
C ALA A 336 33.61 29.64 -0.61
N SER A 337 34.65 30.24 -1.19
CA SER A 337 35.78 30.80 -0.45
C SER A 337 35.34 31.94 0.49
N GLN A 338 36.15 32.22 1.51
CA GLN A 338 35.97 33.35 2.44
C GLN A 338 34.62 33.36 3.17
N GLY A 339 34.16 32.21 3.63
CA GLY A 339 32.97 32.10 4.48
C GLY A 339 31.64 32.13 3.72
N ARG A 340 31.66 32.43 2.42
CA ARG A 340 30.47 32.52 1.56
C ARG A 340 29.61 31.25 1.58
N ALA A 341 28.32 31.44 1.29
CA ALA A 341 27.30 30.39 1.29
C ALA A 341 27.69 29.20 0.40
N THR A 342 27.34 28.00 0.85
CA THR A 342 27.46 26.75 0.09
C THR A 342 26.42 26.71 -1.02
N LEU A 343 26.87 26.46 -2.25
CA LEU A 343 26.06 26.32 -3.45
C LEU A 343 25.53 24.88 -3.54
N GLY A 344 24.24 24.72 -3.85
CA GLY A 344 23.66 23.44 -4.26
C GLY A 344 23.38 23.41 -5.76
N GLU A 345 23.61 22.28 -6.41
CA GLU A 345 23.26 22.04 -7.82
C GLU A 345 22.71 20.62 -8.01
N ILE A 346 21.67 20.47 -8.85
CA ILE A 346 21.13 19.18 -9.29
C ILE A 346 21.05 19.21 -10.81
N ASN A 347 21.69 18.25 -11.46
CA ASN A 347 21.58 17.99 -12.89
C ASN A 347 21.02 16.59 -13.12
N ILE A 348 20.12 16.43 -14.08
CA ILE A 348 19.48 15.15 -14.43
C ILE A 348 19.53 14.93 -15.94
N GLY A 349 19.86 13.71 -16.36
CA GLY A 349 20.07 13.35 -17.75
C GLY A 349 21.52 12.96 -18.02
N PRO A 350 21.79 12.27 -19.14
CA PRO A 350 23.11 11.80 -19.49
C PRO A 350 24.08 12.97 -19.75
N GLU A 351 25.37 12.72 -19.54
CA GLU A 351 26.43 13.69 -19.82
C GLU A 351 26.31 14.31 -21.22
N GLY A 352 26.43 15.64 -21.31
CA GLY A 352 26.25 16.40 -22.55
C GLY A 352 24.79 16.73 -22.90
N LYS A 353 23.80 16.11 -22.24
CA LYS A 353 22.36 16.39 -22.44
C LYS A 353 21.59 16.60 -21.15
N SER A 354 22.29 16.82 -20.04
CA SER A 354 21.67 16.97 -18.73
C SER A 354 20.90 18.29 -18.62
N ILE A 355 19.80 18.24 -17.87
CA ILE A 355 18.95 19.36 -17.50
C ILE A 355 19.36 19.81 -16.11
N GLN A 356 19.70 21.09 -15.97
CA GLN A 356 19.92 21.72 -14.67
C GLN A 356 18.58 21.94 -13.97
N VAL A 357 18.30 21.08 -12.99
CA VAL A 357 17.06 21.11 -12.20
C VAL A 357 17.11 22.20 -11.16
N TYR A 358 18.26 22.41 -10.55
CA TYR A 358 18.46 23.42 -9.53
C TYR A 358 19.91 23.89 -9.53
N LYS A 359 20.10 25.18 -9.33
CA LYS A 359 21.40 25.78 -9.02
C LYS A 359 21.16 27.02 -8.18
N GLY A 360 21.67 27.05 -6.97
CA GLY A 360 21.54 28.24 -6.16
C GLY A 360 21.86 28.07 -4.68
N TYR A 361 21.75 29.20 -3.99
CA TYR A 361 21.85 29.32 -2.55
C TYR A 361 20.43 29.34 -1.96
N LYS A 362 20.25 28.77 -0.77
CA LYS A 362 18.98 28.83 -0.04
C LYS A 362 19.30 29.30 1.37
N ASP A 363 18.83 30.48 1.75
CA ASP A 363 19.17 31.10 3.04
C ASP A 363 18.24 30.63 4.17
N TRP A 364 18.81 30.44 5.36
CA TRP A 364 18.14 30.06 6.61
C TRP A 364 17.32 31.24 7.20
N HIS A 365 17.75 32.48 6.95
CA HIS A 365 17.07 33.72 7.36
C HIS A 365 17.41 34.87 6.40
N ASN A 366 16.47 35.81 6.25
CA ASN A 366 16.65 37.10 5.54
C ASN A 366 17.49 38.09 6.39
N GLY A 367 18.60 37.61 6.97
CA GLY A 367 19.48 38.41 7.84
C GLY A 367 20.39 39.27 6.99
N LYS A 368 20.31 40.60 7.14
CA LYS A 368 21.15 41.54 6.40
C LYS A 368 22.63 41.26 6.71
N ASN A 369 23.48 41.28 5.66
CA ASN A 369 24.91 41.51 5.85
C ASN A 369 25.08 42.72 6.79
N TYR A 370 25.85 42.57 7.86
CA TYR A 370 26.20 43.72 8.70
C TYR A 370 27.67 44.04 8.50
N THR A 371 27.93 45.34 8.42
CA THR A 371 29.28 45.89 8.32
C THR A 371 29.79 46.07 9.74
N ASP A 372 30.85 45.36 10.11
CA ASP A 372 31.57 45.63 11.34
C ASP A 372 32.58 46.76 11.12
N HIS A 373 32.68 47.67 12.08
CA HIS A 373 33.66 48.74 12.08
C HIS A 373 34.85 48.32 12.93
N VAL A 374 35.98 48.07 12.29
CA VAL A 374 37.23 47.81 13.00
C VAL A 374 38.22 48.94 12.70
N THR A 375 38.69 49.59 13.76
CA THR A 375 39.81 50.52 13.68
C THR A 375 41.10 49.71 13.67
N ILE A 376 41.74 49.59 12.52
CA ILE A 376 43.07 48.99 12.42
C ILE A 376 44.15 50.06 12.34
N VAL A 377 45.33 49.74 12.83
CA VAL A 377 46.52 50.57 12.70
C VAL A 377 47.24 50.17 11.41
N LYS A 378 47.20 51.01 10.37
CA LYS A 378 47.88 50.75 9.09
C LYS A 378 49.27 51.39 9.07
N ASN A 379 50.19 50.73 8.35
CA ASN A 379 51.54 51.22 8.13
C ASN A 379 51.53 52.27 6.99
N GLY A 380 51.77 53.54 7.31
CA GLY A 380 51.95 54.61 6.33
C GLY A 380 53.42 54.95 6.14
N HIS A 381 53.86 55.15 4.90
CA HIS A 381 55.19 55.69 4.61
C HIS A 381 55.05 57.18 4.28
N SER A 382 55.48 58.05 5.19
CA SER A 382 55.64 59.48 4.89
C SER A 382 57.12 59.78 4.72
N SER A 383 57.52 60.23 3.53
CA SER A 383 58.88 60.75 3.32
C SER A 383 58.90 62.23 3.66
N SER A 384 59.69 62.62 4.67
CA SER A 384 59.99 64.03 4.92
C SER A 384 61.33 64.37 4.27
N LYS A 385 61.34 65.32 3.33
CA LYS A 385 62.59 65.95 2.85
C LYS A 385 62.89 67.13 3.78
N LYS A 386 64.02 67.10 4.47
CA LYS A 386 64.55 68.32 5.10
C LYS A 386 65.03 69.28 4.01
N THR A 387 64.36 70.41 3.87
CA THR A 387 64.84 71.54 3.07
C THR A 387 65.75 72.42 3.93
N LYS A 388 67.06 72.22 3.79
CA LYS A 388 68.16 73.23 3.73
C LYS A 388 69.47 72.61 4.21
N GLY A 389 70.38 72.41 3.24
CA GLY A 389 71.83 72.28 3.45
C GLY A 389 72.34 70.98 4.07
N GLY A 390 72.56 69.96 3.24
CA GLY A 390 73.39 68.79 3.60
C GLY A 390 72.90 67.48 3.00
N LYS A 391 73.78 66.74 2.30
CA LYS A 391 73.52 65.41 1.75
C LYS A 391 73.31 64.38 2.88
N GLY A 392 72.12 64.32 3.45
CA GLY A 392 71.69 63.25 4.36
C GLY A 392 70.69 62.32 3.68
N LYS A 393 70.89 61.00 3.79
CA LYS A 393 69.87 60.00 3.42
C LYS A 393 68.60 60.28 4.24
N GLY A 394 67.45 60.42 3.58
CA GLY A 394 66.18 60.63 4.25
C GLY A 394 65.89 59.48 5.22
N LYS A 395 65.44 59.80 6.44
CA LYS A 395 64.86 58.80 7.35
C LYS A 395 63.43 58.55 6.89
N THR A 396 63.08 57.29 6.69
CA THR A 396 61.69 56.87 6.55
C THR A 396 61.12 56.76 7.96
N ASP A 397 60.27 57.72 8.35
CA ASP A 397 59.51 57.59 9.58
C ASP A 397 58.29 56.70 9.31
N VAL A 398 58.17 55.63 10.09
CA VAL A 398 57.03 54.72 10.05
C VAL A 398 55.93 55.33 10.89
N ASN A 399 54.92 55.89 10.24
CA ASN A 399 53.77 56.48 10.91
C ASN A 399 52.59 55.51 10.87
N TYR A 400 52.05 55.25 12.06
CA TYR A 400 50.89 54.42 12.28
C TYR A 400 49.65 55.32 12.37
N TYR A 401 48.67 55.10 11.51
CA TYR A 401 47.39 55.83 11.58
C TYR A 401 46.22 54.86 11.73
N GLN A 402 45.21 55.31 12.48
CA GLN A 402 43.96 54.58 12.64
C GLN A 402 43.11 54.75 11.38
N SER A 403 42.69 53.62 10.80
CA SER A 403 41.79 53.59 9.64
C SER A 403 40.59 52.72 9.97
N ASN A 404 39.39 53.28 9.81
CA ASN A 404 38.15 52.54 9.91
C ASN A 404 37.93 51.75 8.62
N LEU A 405 37.88 50.43 8.73
CA LEU A 405 37.51 49.54 7.63
C LEU A 405 36.08 49.05 7.83
N ASN A 406 35.32 49.05 6.74
CA ASN A 406 34.06 48.34 6.65
C ASN A 406 34.38 46.88 6.33
N ILE A 407 34.14 45.98 7.29
CA ILE A 407 34.24 44.53 7.07
C ILE A 407 32.83 44.01 6.88
N GLU A 408 32.48 43.60 5.66
CA GLU A 408 31.25 42.84 5.44
C GLU A 408 31.41 41.45 6.06
N ASN A 409 30.60 41.15 7.07
CA ASN A 409 30.54 39.81 7.63
C ASN A 409 29.62 38.95 6.76
N PHE A 410 30.22 38.05 5.95
CA PHE A 410 29.50 37.04 5.17
C PHE A 410 29.06 35.86 6.06
N ASN A 411 28.31 36.14 7.13
CA ASN A 411 27.68 35.15 7.99
C ASN A 411 26.46 34.49 7.29
N ASN A 412 26.59 34.17 5.99
CA ASN A 412 25.50 33.65 5.18
C ASN A 412 25.18 32.24 5.62
N THR A 413 24.18 32.06 6.47
CA THR A 413 23.65 30.76 6.88
C THR A 413 22.82 30.16 5.74
N SER A 414 23.43 29.40 4.84
CA SER A 414 22.70 28.61 3.83
C SER A 414 22.21 27.30 4.43
N PHE A 415 21.08 26.79 3.94
CA PHE A 415 20.60 25.43 4.21
C PHE A 415 21.71 24.39 4.00
N PHE A 416 22.62 24.64 3.05
CA PHE A 416 23.72 23.76 2.67
C PHE A 416 25.02 23.96 3.48
N ASN A 417 25.18 25.02 4.28
CA ASN A 417 26.44 25.23 5.04
C ASN A 417 26.66 24.16 6.13
N GLN A 418 25.56 23.73 6.76
CA GLN A 418 25.58 22.75 7.83
C GLN A 418 24.25 22.00 7.88
N GLY A 419 24.31 20.68 7.76
CA GLY A 419 23.21 19.78 8.10
C GLY A 419 23.04 18.61 7.16
N PHE A 420 22.02 17.82 7.45
CA PHE A 420 21.62 16.69 6.64
C PHE A 420 20.70 17.15 5.52
N ILE A 421 21.06 16.78 4.29
CA ILE A 421 20.28 17.03 3.10
C ILE A 421 19.88 15.68 2.52
N GLN A 422 18.59 15.51 2.28
CA GLN A 422 18.05 14.34 1.61
C GLN A 422 17.59 14.73 0.21
N CYS A 423 17.85 13.87 -0.76
CA CYS A 423 17.39 14.00 -2.13
C CYS A 423 16.57 12.77 -2.50
N ARG A 424 15.45 12.98 -3.20
CA ARG A 424 14.65 11.93 -3.84
C ARG A 424 14.48 12.26 -5.30
N ILE A 425 14.77 11.26 -6.13
CA ILE A 425 14.58 11.32 -7.57
C ILE A 425 13.70 10.12 -7.92
N ARG A 426 12.48 10.40 -8.40
CA ARG A 426 11.55 9.39 -8.91
C ARG A 426 11.47 9.54 -10.43
N LYS A 427 11.66 8.45 -11.17
CA LYS A 427 11.55 8.39 -12.64
C LYS A 427 10.52 7.34 -13.04
N VAL A 428 9.57 7.75 -13.87
CA VAL A 428 8.57 6.87 -14.50
C VAL A 428 8.49 7.23 -15.98
N GLY A 429 8.92 6.31 -16.84
CA GLY A 429 9.14 6.58 -18.25
C GLY A 429 10.11 7.75 -18.44
N LEU A 430 9.65 8.79 -19.14
CA LEU A 430 10.39 10.02 -19.41
C LEU A 430 10.10 11.14 -18.40
N LYS A 431 9.27 10.90 -17.39
CA LYS A 431 8.88 11.91 -16.40
C LYS A 431 9.65 11.67 -15.10
N ILE A 432 10.19 12.76 -14.54
CA ILE A 432 11.00 12.74 -13.33
C ILE A 432 10.45 13.73 -12.31
N TRP A 433 10.39 13.31 -11.05
CA TRP A 433 10.08 14.16 -9.91
C TRP A 433 11.31 14.24 -9.01
N VAL A 434 11.71 15.48 -8.71
CA VAL A 434 12.85 15.76 -7.83
C VAL A 434 12.38 16.48 -6.59
N SER A 435 12.75 15.94 -5.43
CA SER A 435 12.59 16.60 -4.14
C SER A 435 13.91 16.67 -3.41
N LEU A 436 14.15 17.81 -2.76
CA LEU A 436 15.34 18.08 -1.97
C LEU A 436 14.91 18.75 -0.67
N TRP A 437 15.35 18.21 0.46
CA TRP A 437 14.97 18.69 1.78
C TRP A 437 16.18 18.83 2.68
N LYS A 438 16.11 19.78 3.60
CA LYS A 438 16.92 19.72 4.81
C LYS A 438 16.21 18.91 5.86
N CYS A 439 16.93 18.02 6.53
CA CYS A 439 16.41 17.27 7.66
C CYS A 439 16.68 18.04 8.96
N ASN A 440 15.77 17.90 9.90
CA ASN A 440 15.94 18.42 11.25
C ASN A 440 17.04 17.62 11.97
N SER A 441 18.07 18.30 12.45
CA SER A 441 19.22 17.67 13.11
C SER A 441 18.89 17.00 14.45
N ASN A 442 17.76 17.36 15.08
CA ASN A 442 17.39 16.86 16.40
C ASN A 442 16.58 15.55 16.34
N ASN A 443 15.81 15.34 15.27
CA ASN A 443 14.90 14.19 15.16
C ASN A 443 15.00 13.43 13.83
N GLY A 444 15.85 13.88 12.89
CA GLY A 444 16.08 13.22 11.61
C GLY A 444 14.92 13.28 10.62
N LYS A 445 13.80 13.95 10.95
CA LYS A 445 12.65 14.12 10.07
C LYS A 445 12.96 15.11 8.95
N THR A 446 12.33 14.91 7.79
CA THR A 446 12.30 15.93 6.74
C THR A 446 11.62 17.18 7.28
N ASP A 447 12.25 18.33 7.06
CA ASP A 447 11.78 19.61 7.57
C ASP A 447 11.42 20.51 6.38
N ASN A 448 12.32 21.42 6.01
CA ASN A 448 12.08 22.40 4.97
C ASN A 448 12.44 21.89 3.56
N TYR A 449 11.48 21.97 2.64
CA TYR A 449 11.71 21.72 1.23
C TYR A 449 12.58 22.82 0.61
N ILE A 450 13.69 22.41 0.02
CA ILE A 450 14.49 23.26 -0.87
C ILE A 450 13.85 23.23 -2.26
N ILE A 451 13.49 22.02 -2.73
CA ILE A 451 12.74 21.74 -3.96
C ILE A 451 11.66 20.73 -3.61
N LYS A 452 10.39 21.01 -3.96
CA LYS A 452 9.26 20.09 -3.74
C LYS A 452 8.72 19.60 -5.07
N ASN A 453 8.80 18.28 -5.31
CA ASN A 453 8.23 17.56 -6.45
C ASN A 453 8.38 18.31 -7.78
N LYS A 454 9.57 18.83 -8.05
CA LYS A 454 9.83 19.50 -9.33
C LYS A 454 9.78 18.46 -10.44
N VAL A 455 8.85 18.65 -11.36
CA VAL A 455 8.64 17.76 -12.50
C VAL A 455 9.56 18.15 -13.65
N ILE A 456 10.19 17.16 -14.25
CA ILE A 456 11.05 17.29 -15.44
C ILE A 456 10.54 16.27 -16.45
N ASN A 457 10.40 16.70 -17.70
CA ASN A 457 10.09 15.81 -18.81
C ASN A 457 11.36 15.66 -19.65
N LEU A 458 11.85 14.43 -19.77
CA LEU A 458 12.98 14.08 -20.61
C LEU A 458 12.52 13.92 -22.06
N SER A 459 13.37 14.28 -23.01
CA SER A 459 13.24 13.78 -24.38
C SER A 459 13.76 12.33 -24.46
N LYS A 460 13.39 11.62 -25.54
CA LYS A 460 13.79 10.21 -25.75
C LYS A 460 15.32 10.02 -25.74
N ASP A 461 16.07 11.01 -26.20
CA ASP A 461 17.53 11.00 -26.25
C ASP A 461 18.21 11.46 -24.95
N GLN A 462 17.40 11.81 -23.95
CA GLN A 462 17.78 12.05 -22.56
C GLN A 462 17.32 10.92 -21.63
N ASP A 463 16.65 9.87 -22.14
CA ASP A 463 16.24 8.72 -21.34
C ASP A 463 17.47 7.97 -20.79
N PHE A 464 17.32 7.40 -19.60
CA PHE A 464 18.39 6.70 -18.91
C PHE A 464 17.85 5.72 -17.87
N ASP A 465 18.71 4.76 -17.52
CA ASP A 465 18.45 3.75 -16.49
C ASP A 465 19.49 3.86 -15.37
N LEU A 466 19.11 3.54 -14.13
CA LEU A 466 19.99 3.58 -12.96
C LEU A 466 20.62 2.22 -12.70
N ALA A 467 21.94 2.16 -12.67
CA ALA A 467 22.70 0.96 -12.30
C ALA A 467 23.33 1.05 -10.91
N THR A 468 23.77 2.23 -10.47
CA THR A 468 24.28 2.44 -9.11
C THR A 468 24.44 3.94 -8.77
N ILE A 469 24.89 4.24 -7.55
CA ILE A 469 25.37 5.56 -7.16
C ILE A 469 26.85 5.55 -6.74
N ALA A 470 27.50 6.70 -6.87
CA ALA A 470 28.81 6.98 -6.29
C ALA A 470 28.76 8.22 -5.39
N TRP A 471 29.52 8.20 -4.31
CA TRP A 471 29.65 9.31 -3.36
C TRP A 471 31.09 9.82 -3.33
N HIS A 472 31.25 11.13 -3.52
CA HIS A 472 32.54 11.82 -3.52
C HIS A 472 32.54 12.96 -2.53
N ALA A 473 33.27 12.80 -1.44
CA ALA A 473 33.58 13.88 -0.51
C ALA A 473 34.92 14.48 -0.88
N LYS A 474 35.04 15.81 -0.87
CA LYS A 474 36.26 16.49 -1.31
C LYS A 474 36.52 17.79 -0.58
N LYS A 475 37.77 18.24 -0.62
CA LYS A 475 38.20 19.58 -0.22
C LYS A 475 39.04 20.22 -1.30
N THR A 476 39.12 21.55 -1.29
CA THR A 476 40.06 22.31 -2.13
C THR A 476 41.41 22.44 -1.43
N ASN A 477 42.51 22.28 -2.16
CA ASN A 477 43.84 22.59 -1.64
C ASN A 477 44.01 24.11 -1.52
N ILE A 478 44.34 24.60 -0.33
CA ILE A 478 44.52 26.03 -0.08
C ILE A 478 45.93 26.33 0.46
N THR A 479 46.30 27.61 0.47
CA THR A 479 47.65 28.04 0.91
C THR A 479 48.00 27.58 2.32
N GLU A 480 47.01 27.46 3.22
CA GLU A 480 47.18 26.92 4.57
C GLU A 480 47.66 25.47 4.62
N ASP A 481 47.39 24.69 3.57
CA ASP A 481 47.76 23.26 3.48
C ASP A 481 49.20 23.04 2.98
N LYS A 482 49.88 24.10 2.51
CA LYS A 482 51.27 24.00 2.02
C LYS A 482 52.25 23.75 3.14
N LEU A 483 53.29 22.97 2.84
CA LEU A 483 54.45 22.83 3.71
C LEU A 483 55.20 24.17 3.81
N ASN A 484 55.41 24.64 5.02
CA ASN A 484 56.42 25.64 5.30
C ASN A 484 57.80 24.96 5.16
N PRO A 485 58.66 25.41 4.22
CA PRO A 485 59.96 24.79 3.97
C PRO A 485 60.93 24.90 5.15
N GLU A 486 60.72 25.85 6.07
CA GLU A 486 61.58 26.05 7.25
C GLU A 486 61.19 25.12 8.41
N THR A 487 59.90 24.83 8.57
CA THR A 487 59.40 24.05 9.72
C THR A 487 59.02 22.62 9.36
N GLY A 488 58.93 22.28 8.07
CA GLY A 488 58.49 20.95 7.60
C GLY A 488 57.04 20.61 7.99
N LYS A 489 56.22 21.63 8.28
CA LYS A 489 54.82 21.51 8.72
C LYS A 489 53.91 22.31 7.81
N VAL A 490 52.62 21.98 7.77
CA VAL A 490 51.64 22.80 7.05
C VAL A 490 51.59 24.22 7.61
N ASN A 491 51.32 25.22 6.77
CA ASN A 491 51.27 26.63 7.15
C ASN A 491 50.25 26.90 8.26
N LYS A 492 49.13 26.17 8.29
CA LYS A 492 48.15 26.24 9.37
C LYS A 492 47.34 24.96 9.46
N GLU A 493 47.26 24.39 10.66
CA GLU A 493 46.30 23.31 10.96
C GLU A 493 44.90 23.90 11.19
N TYR A 494 43.87 23.24 10.65
CA TYR A 494 42.47 23.59 10.84
C TYR A 494 41.58 22.37 10.63
N ASN A 495 40.37 22.41 11.19
CA ASN A 495 39.39 21.36 10.98
C ASN A 495 38.83 21.47 9.55
N TYR A 496 39.01 20.42 8.74
CA TYR A 496 38.36 20.32 7.44
C TYR A 496 36.85 20.19 7.59
N GLY A 497 36.10 20.47 6.52
CA GLY A 497 34.67 20.19 6.49
C GLY A 497 34.38 18.71 6.74
N TRP A 498 33.29 18.41 7.44
CA TRP A 498 32.87 17.03 7.71
C TRP A 498 31.75 16.64 6.77
N ASN A 499 32.02 15.63 5.94
CA ASN A 499 31.08 15.10 4.96
C ASN A 499 30.80 13.62 5.24
N SER A 500 29.54 13.22 5.11
CA SER A 500 29.12 11.83 5.19
C SER A 500 27.93 11.52 4.30
N ILE A 501 27.74 10.24 4.00
CA ILE A 501 26.50 9.66 3.51
C ILE A 501 25.90 8.78 4.62
N THR A 502 24.59 8.89 4.81
CA THR A 502 23.89 8.37 6.00
C THR A 502 22.72 7.46 5.68
N SER A 503 22.26 7.46 4.43
CA SER A 503 21.28 6.50 3.94
C SER A 503 21.29 6.52 2.42
N TYR A 504 21.01 5.37 1.82
CA TYR A 504 20.76 5.20 0.40
C TYR A 504 19.70 4.11 0.20
N SER A 505 18.70 4.39 -0.63
CA SER A 505 17.69 3.41 -1.01
C SER A 505 17.30 3.54 -2.47
N VAL A 506 16.92 2.42 -3.06
CA VAL A 506 16.34 2.34 -4.40
C VAL A 506 15.13 1.43 -4.36
N LYS A 507 14.02 1.93 -4.90
CA LYS A 507 12.86 1.14 -5.28
C LYS A 507 12.84 1.02 -6.80
N GLU A 508 12.56 -0.16 -7.32
CA GLU A 508 12.09 -0.26 -8.70
C GLU A 508 10.65 0.25 -8.77
N ILE A 509 10.21 0.73 -9.93
CA ILE A 509 8.82 1.13 -10.15
C ILE A 509 8.29 0.29 -11.30
N LEU A 510 7.45 -0.68 -10.98
CA LEU A 510 6.74 -1.53 -11.94
C LEU A 510 5.38 -0.90 -12.24
N ASP A 511 4.94 -0.99 -13.49
CA ASP A 511 3.60 -0.51 -13.92
C ASP A 511 3.24 0.89 -13.39
N ASP A 512 4.17 1.84 -13.55
CA ASP A 512 4.08 3.24 -13.09
C ASP A 512 4.02 3.46 -11.55
N GLY A 513 4.12 2.37 -10.78
CA GLY A 513 4.28 2.33 -9.33
C GLY A 513 2.99 2.06 -8.58
N ASN A 514 3.07 2.11 -7.25
CA ASN A 514 1.89 2.19 -6.40
C ASN A 514 1.33 3.62 -6.52
N GLY A 515 0.70 3.94 -7.65
CA GLY A 515 0.08 5.24 -7.89
C GLY A 515 -1.12 5.48 -6.97
N ASP A 516 -1.41 6.74 -6.69
CA ASP A 516 -2.68 7.21 -6.11
C ASP A 516 -3.75 7.39 -7.21
N GLU A 517 -3.67 6.63 -8.32
CA GLU A 517 -4.67 6.70 -9.41
C GLU A 517 -5.48 5.39 -9.47
N PRO A 518 -6.80 5.49 -9.35
CA PRO A 518 -7.67 4.32 -9.30
C PRO A 518 -7.69 3.61 -10.66
N HIS A 519 -7.65 2.28 -10.61
CA HIS A 519 -7.67 1.41 -11.79
C HIS A 519 -9.03 0.72 -11.89
N PRO A 520 -9.61 0.58 -13.10
CA PRO A 520 -10.87 -0.11 -13.28
C PRO A 520 -10.81 -1.53 -12.74
N VAL A 521 -11.68 -1.84 -11.79
CA VAL A 521 -11.92 -3.19 -11.27
C VAL A 521 -12.90 -3.94 -12.16
N VAL A 522 -13.74 -3.19 -12.89
CA VAL A 522 -14.79 -3.67 -13.77
C VAL A 522 -14.83 -2.78 -15.01
N HIS A 523 -14.83 -3.38 -16.19
CA HIS A 523 -14.97 -2.66 -17.45
C HIS A 523 -16.43 -2.49 -17.86
N ALA A 524 -16.68 -1.51 -18.72
CA ALA A 524 -18.00 -1.27 -19.30
C ALA A 524 -18.58 -2.55 -19.96
N GLY A 525 -19.80 -2.92 -19.56
CA GLY A 525 -20.52 -4.08 -20.08
C GLY A 525 -20.24 -5.40 -19.36
N GLU A 526 -19.26 -5.46 -18.45
CA GLU A 526 -19.07 -6.61 -17.55
C GLU A 526 -20.10 -6.58 -16.42
N THR A 527 -20.39 -7.72 -15.80
CA THR A 527 -21.36 -7.80 -14.69
C THR A 527 -20.71 -8.31 -13.42
N VAL A 528 -20.73 -7.50 -12.38
CA VAL A 528 -20.39 -7.92 -11.02
C VAL A 528 -21.60 -8.58 -10.39
N VAL A 529 -21.39 -9.74 -9.77
CA VAL A 529 -22.39 -10.45 -8.98
C VAL A 529 -21.91 -10.51 -7.54
N ILE A 530 -22.63 -9.86 -6.62
CA ILE A 530 -22.44 -9.97 -5.17
C ILE A 530 -23.49 -10.96 -4.67
N ASP A 531 -23.06 -12.18 -4.33
CA ASP A 531 -23.91 -13.28 -3.86
C ASP A 531 -23.81 -13.39 -2.33
N CYS A 532 -24.79 -12.83 -1.62
CA CYS A 532 -24.84 -12.89 -0.15
C CYS A 532 -25.27 -14.26 0.39
N GLU A 533 -25.69 -15.20 -0.47
CA GLU A 533 -26.02 -16.57 -0.06
C GLU A 533 -24.74 -17.41 0.05
N ARG A 534 -23.83 -17.24 -0.91
CA ARG A 534 -22.52 -17.90 -0.93
C ARG A 534 -21.42 -17.13 -0.21
N ASN A 535 -21.65 -15.85 0.08
CA ASN A 535 -20.63 -14.89 0.51
C ASN A 535 -19.49 -14.78 -0.51
N GLU A 536 -19.87 -14.69 -1.79
CA GLU A 536 -18.93 -14.63 -2.91
C GLU A 536 -19.27 -13.47 -3.84
N THR A 537 -18.25 -12.86 -4.43
CA THR A 537 -18.32 -11.86 -5.45
C THR A 537 -17.62 -12.37 -6.71
N THR A 538 -18.29 -12.28 -7.85
CA THR A 538 -17.78 -12.73 -9.15
C THR A 538 -17.93 -11.68 -10.24
N LEU A 539 -17.09 -11.78 -11.27
CA LEU A 539 -17.12 -10.99 -12.49
C LEU A 539 -17.54 -11.88 -13.66
N ILE A 540 -18.57 -11.47 -14.40
CA ILE A 540 -19.00 -12.11 -15.64
C ILE A 540 -18.57 -11.24 -16.82
N HIS A 541 -17.69 -11.77 -17.67
CA HIS A 541 -17.23 -11.12 -18.91
C HIS A 541 -17.09 -12.15 -20.03
N GLY A 542 -17.55 -11.82 -21.25
CA GLY A 542 -17.34 -12.67 -22.43
C GLY A 542 -17.81 -14.14 -22.33
N GLY A 543 -18.67 -14.49 -21.36
CA GLY A 543 -19.10 -15.85 -21.06
C GLY A 543 -18.22 -16.63 -20.05
N ALA A 544 -17.17 -16.00 -19.53
CA ALA A 544 -16.38 -16.49 -18.40
C ALA A 544 -16.90 -15.94 -17.07
N VAL A 545 -16.59 -16.65 -15.98
CA VAL A 545 -16.89 -16.23 -14.60
C VAL A 545 -15.58 -16.29 -13.81
N ASP A 546 -15.14 -15.12 -13.34
CA ASP A 546 -13.94 -14.99 -12.52
C ASP A 546 -14.30 -14.59 -11.09
N SER A 547 -13.52 -15.06 -10.11
CA SER A 547 -13.69 -14.67 -8.71
C SER A 547 -13.11 -13.28 -8.47
N LEU A 548 -13.85 -12.43 -7.75
CA LEU A 548 -13.41 -11.11 -7.29
C LEU A 548 -13.02 -11.08 -5.82
N GLU A 549 -12.98 -12.21 -5.09
CA GLU A 549 -12.73 -12.24 -3.63
C GLU A 549 -11.48 -11.47 -3.20
N LYS A 550 -10.41 -11.53 -4.00
CA LYS A 550 -9.16 -10.81 -3.70
C LYS A 550 -9.30 -9.29 -3.74
N ARG A 551 -10.39 -8.78 -4.33
CA ARG A 551 -10.72 -7.37 -4.49
C ARG A 551 -11.84 -6.93 -3.54
N VAL A 552 -12.37 -7.81 -2.69
CA VAL A 552 -13.44 -7.49 -1.75
C VAL A 552 -12.86 -6.83 -0.48
N SER A 553 -13.56 -5.82 0.02
CA SER A 553 -13.58 -5.32 1.41
C SER A 553 -13.10 -6.29 2.49
N LEU A 554 -11.98 -6.10 3.21
CA LEU A 554 -11.63 -6.92 4.38
C LEU A 554 -12.71 -6.79 5.48
N GLY A 555 -13.47 -5.68 5.47
CA GLY A 555 -14.62 -5.47 6.33
C GLY A 555 -15.97 -5.82 5.70
N SER A 556 -16.02 -6.36 4.47
CA SER A 556 -17.28 -6.79 3.84
C SER A 556 -17.90 -7.96 4.62
N THR A 557 -19.22 -7.92 4.79
CA THR A 557 -19.97 -8.85 5.65
C THR A 557 -21.06 -9.64 4.93
N TYR A 558 -21.33 -9.37 3.64
CA TYR A 558 -22.37 -10.04 2.84
C TYR A 558 -23.72 -10.14 3.58
N PRO A 559 -24.34 -8.98 3.89
CA PRO A 559 -25.45 -8.95 4.82
C PRO A 559 -26.72 -9.60 4.26
N SER A 560 -27.52 -10.17 5.18
CA SER A 560 -28.85 -10.72 4.90
C SER A 560 -29.97 -9.71 5.16
N LEU A 561 -31.09 -9.92 4.48
CA LEU A 561 -32.36 -9.20 4.69
C LEU A 561 -33.34 -10.06 5.49
N TRP A 562 -34.42 -9.46 5.98
CA TRP A 562 -35.49 -10.18 6.66
C TRP A 562 -36.85 -9.94 5.99
N GLY A 563 -37.56 -11.02 5.67
CA GLY A 563 -38.87 -10.97 5.03
C GLY A 563 -39.91 -10.25 5.89
N GLY A 564 -40.64 -9.32 5.29
CA GLY A 564 -41.65 -8.50 5.96
C GLY A 564 -41.08 -7.35 6.80
N GLN A 565 -39.75 -7.14 6.81
CA GLN A 565 -39.10 -6.00 7.45
C GLN A 565 -38.48 -5.08 6.39
N SER A 566 -38.69 -3.78 6.56
CA SER A 566 -38.12 -2.77 5.66
C SER A 566 -36.65 -2.52 6.00
N GLU A 567 -35.83 -2.38 4.96
CA GLU A 567 -34.42 -2.02 5.06
C GLU A 567 -34.07 -0.96 4.01
N VAL A 568 -33.16 -0.05 4.36
CA VAL A 568 -32.62 0.92 3.41
C VAL A 568 -31.39 0.31 2.76
N ILE A 569 -31.36 0.25 1.43
CA ILE A 569 -30.24 -0.29 0.66
C ILE A 569 -29.64 0.84 -0.16
N GLY A 570 -28.34 1.06 -0.03
CA GLY A 570 -27.58 2.07 -0.76
C GLY A 570 -26.49 1.44 -1.61
N PHE A 571 -26.20 2.06 -2.75
CA PHE A 571 -25.11 1.69 -3.64
C PHE A 571 -24.10 2.82 -3.77
N ASN A 572 -22.81 2.47 -3.79
CA ASN A 572 -21.71 3.40 -4.06
C ASN A 572 -21.45 3.54 -5.57
N VAL A 573 -22.50 3.76 -6.37
CA VAL A 573 -22.42 3.96 -7.83
C VAL A 573 -23.54 4.92 -8.28
N ASP A 574 -23.31 5.68 -9.35
CA ASP A 574 -24.38 6.46 -10.00
C ASP A 574 -25.22 5.53 -10.90
N LEU A 575 -26.51 5.35 -10.59
CA LEU A 575 -27.42 4.50 -11.36
C LEU A 575 -27.70 4.98 -12.78
N LYS A 576 -27.26 6.18 -13.17
CA LYS A 576 -27.22 6.58 -14.58
C LYS A 576 -26.11 5.86 -15.35
N GLU A 577 -25.06 5.46 -14.66
CA GLU A 577 -23.82 4.89 -15.20
C GLU A 577 -23.72 3.37 -15.02
N VAL A 578 -24.70 2.76 -14.34
CA VAL A 578 -24.79 1.31 -14.15
C VAL A 578 -26.23 0.83 -14.38
N ASP A 579 -26.42 -0.46 -14.59
CA ASP A 579 -27.71 -1.14 -14.44
C ASP A 579 -27.62 -2.09 -13.24
N VAL A 580 -28.58 -2.03 -12.33
CA VAL A 580 -28.57 -2.80 -11.08
C VAL A 580 -29.84 -3.62 -10.94
N GLU A 581 -29.66 -4.92 -10.66
CA GLU A 581 -30.73 -5.85 -10.35
C GLU A 581 -30.45 -6.56 -9.02
N MET A 582 -31.46 -6.67 -8.17
CA MET A 582 -31.41 -7.46 -6.95
C MET A 582 -32.33 -8.68 -7.13
N THR A 583 -31.79 -9.88 -7.00
CA THR A 583 -32.57 -11.12 -6.93
C THR A 583 -32.51 -11.66 -5.52
N TYR A 584 -33.63 -12.09 -4.96
CA TYR A 584 -33.66 -12.79 -3.68
C TYR A 584 -34.72 -13.90 -3.71
N ARG A 585 -34.62 -14.86 -2.81
CA ARG A 585 -35.57 -15.97 -2.71
C ARG A 585 -36.39 -15.87 -1.42
N PRO A 586 -37.68 -15.49 -1.47
CA PRO A 586 -38.49 -15.32 -0.26
C PRO A 586 -38.46 -16.57 0.64
N THR A 587 -38.22 -16.39 1.94
CA THR A 587 -38.13 -17.46 2.93
C THR A 587 -39.24 -17.39 3.97
N TYR A 588 -39.71 -18.55 4.43
CA TYR A 588 -40.77 -18.72 5.44
C TYR A 588 -40.30 -19.67 6.54
N LEU A 589 -40.38 -19.21 7.79
CA LEU A 589 -39.97 -19.95 8.99
C LEU A 589 -41.04 -20.88 9.56
#